data_AF-A0A2V9VNE3-F1
#
_entry.id   AF-A0A2V9VNE3-F1
#
_cell.length_a   1.000
_cell.length_b   1.000
_cell.length_c   1.000
_cell.angle_alpha   90.00
_cell.angle_beta   90.00
_cell.angle_gamma   90.00
#
_symmetry.space_group_name_H-M   'P 1'
#
loop_
_entity.id
_entity.type
_entity.pdbx_description
1 polymer ?
#
loop_
_entity_poly.entity_id
_entity_poly.type
_entity_poly.pdbx_seq_one_letter_code
_entity_poly.pdbx_strand_id
1 'polypeptide(L)'
;MIPHEWIEVESDENDVYQYQLPNARSGFFRVSLITGHGPAEKLRKSFQEEHGNVEVTPTTENFIAGSEKASTQDGTRIHIYYWFVGGSVAPDVIREAVFSYTVLADLVDDSETQSDVKIIGQLVADARFNRPA
;
A
#
# COMPACT_ATOMS: atom_id res chain seq x y z
N MET A 1 8.92 4.60 -6.65
CA MET A 1 10.21 3.93 -6.92
C MET A 1 10.42 2.94 -5.78
N ILE A 2 10.44 1.64 -6.06
CA ILE A 2 10.74 0.61 -5.04
C ILE A 2 12.25 0.66 -4.74
N PRO A 3 12.72 0.44 -3.49
CA PRO A 3 14.15 0.41 -3.21
C PRO A 3 14.89 -0.59 -4.11
N HIS A 4 16.05 -0.19 -4.64
CA HIS A 4 16.76 -0.94 -5.69
C HIS A 4 17.21 -2.36 -5.28
N GLU A 5 17.31 -2.61 -3.99
CA GLU A 5 17.79 -3.88 -3.44
C GLU A 5 16.67 -4.93 -3.34
N TRP A 6 15.41 -4.51 -3.51
CA TRP A 6 14.25 -5.38 -3.41
C TRP A 6 14.00 -6.09 -4.74
N ILE A 7 13.70 -7.37 -4.66
CA ILE A 7 13.37 -8.20 -5.81
C ILE A 7 11.87 -8.44 -5.87
N GLU A 8 11.31 -8.46 -7.08
CA GLU A 8 9.94 -8.90 -7.32
C GLU A 8 9.88 -10.44 -7.22
N VAL A 9 8.85 -10.95 -6.55
CA VAL A 9 8.56 -12.38 -6.41
C VAL A 9 7.31 -12.67 -7.23
N GLU A 10 7.35 -13.75 -8.03
CA GLU A 10 6.18 -14.16 -8.83
C GLU A 10 4.96 -14.35 -7.93
N SER A 11 3.84 -13.76 -8.36
CA SER A 11 2.52 -13.97 -7.77
C SER A 11 1.62 -14.64 -8.80
N ASP A 12 0.89 -15.66 -8.37
CA ASP A 12 -0.13 -16.31 -9.20
C ASP A 12 -1.42 -15.46 -9.33
N GLU A 13 -1.49 -14.34 -8.59
CA GLU A 13 -2.64 -13.45 -8.57
C GLU A 13 -2.45 -12.28 -9.56
N ASN A 14 -3.41 -12.09 -10.45
CA ASN A 14 -3.42 -10.93 -11.35
C ASN A 14 -3.50 -9.62 -10.54
N ASP A 15 -2.80 -8.59 -11.01
CA ASP A 15 -2.75 -7.25 -10.40
C ASP A 15 -2.19 -7.22 -8.96
N VAL A 16 -1.45 -8.26 -8.57
CA VAL A 16 -0.73 -8.35 -7.31
C VAL A 16 0.76 -8.42 -7.59
N TYR A 17 1.50 -7.50 -6.99
CA TYR A 17 2.95 -7.39 -7.12
C TYR A 17 3.57 -7.55 -5.74
N GLN A 18 4.47 -8.50 -5.58
CA GLN A 18 5.12 -8.77 -4.30
C GLN A 18 6.62 -8.52 -4.42
N TYR A 19 7.19 -7.86 -3.43
CA TYR A 19 8.59 -7.49 -3.35
C TYR A 19 9.17 -7.90 -2.00
N GLN A 20 10.43 -8.31 -1.99
CA GLN A 20 11.15 -8.64 -0.77
C GLN A 20 12.64 -8.30 -0.91
N LEU A 21 13.29 -8.02 0.21
CA LEU A 21 14.75 -7.93 0.25
C LEU A 21 15.37 -9.35 0.31
N PRO A 22 16.26 -9.74 -0.62
CA PRO A 22 16.89 -11.06 -0.59
C PRO A 22 17.63 -11.31 0.73
N ASN A 23 17.45 -12.50 1.31
CA ASN A 23 18.05 -12.91 2.59
C ASN A 23 17.59 -12.12 3.82
N ALA A 24 16.63 -11.20 3.67
CA ALA A 24 16.03 -10.55 4.82
C ALA A 24 15.20 -11.57 5.63
N ARG A 25 15.23 -11.42 6.95
CA ARG A 25 14.47 -12.30 7.86
C ARG A 25 12.98 -11.93 7.89
N SER A 26 12.62 -10.80 7.29
CA SER A 26 11.34 -10.10 7.41
C SER A 26 11.26 -9.03 6.31
N GLY A 27 10.07 -8.49 6.06
CA GLY A 27 9.91 -7.37 5.14
C GLY A 27 9.39 -7.81 3.78
N PHE A 28 8.13 -8.19 3.73
CA PHE A 28 7.41 -8.50 2.50
C PHE A 28 6.50 -7.34 2.14
N PHE A 29 6.76 -6.70 1.00
CA PHE A 29 5.92 -5.63 0.48
C PHE A 29 5.02 -6.20 -0.61
N ARG A 30 3.74 -5.87 -0.54
CA ARG A 30 2.75 -6.27 -1.54
C ARG A 30 2.00 -5.04 -2.02
N VAL A 31 1.67 -5.04 -3.31
CA VAL A 31 0.81 -4.06 -3.94
C VAL A 31 -0.31 -4.80 -4.65
N SER A 32 -1.55 -4.44 -4.36
CA SER A 32 -2.73 -4.91 -5.10
C SER A 32 -3.40 -3.71 -5.76
N LEU A 33 -3.69 -3.78 -7.05
CA LEU A 33 -4.41 -2.72 -7.77
C LEU A 33 -5.87 -3.12 -8.01
N ILE A 34 -6.80 -2.26 -7.60
CA ILE A 34 -8.23 -2.41 -7.81
C ILE A 34 -8.69 -1.28 -8.74
N THR A 35 -9.36 -1.64 -9.84
CA THR A 35 -9.94 -0.68 -10.77
C THR A 35 -11.46 -0.77 -10.73
N GLY A 36 -12.11 0.38 -10.54
CA GLY A 36 -13.56 0.50 -10.51
C GLY A 36 -14.06 1.62 -11.42
N HIS A 37 -15.38 1.66 -11.59
CA HIS A 37 -16.05 2.72 -12.35
C HIS A 37 -16.99 3.51 -11.45
N GLY A 38 -16.90 4.84 -11.53
CA GLY A 38 -17.77 5.74 -10.78
C GLY A 38 -17.25 7.18 -10.73
N PRO A 39 -18.13 8.12 -10.35
CA PRO A 39 -17.76 9.52 -10.19
C PRO A 39 -16.79 9.71 -9.02
N ALA A 40 -15.81 10.60 -9.19
CA ALA A 40 -14.79 10.92 -8.17
C ALA A 40 -15.37 11.31 -6.80
N GLU A 41 -16.56 11.91 -6.76
CA GLU A 41 -17.24 12.29 -5.51
C GLU A 41 -17.63 11.07 -4.67
N LYS A 42 -17.97 9.94 -5.32
CA LYS A 42 -18.27 8.69 -4.61
C LYS A 42 -17.02 8.07 -4.00
N LEU A 43 -15.86 8.20 -4.66
CA LEU A 43 -14.58 7.70 -4.15
C LEU A 43 -14.29 8.27 -2.77
N ARG A 44 -14.34 9.60 -2.62
CA ARG A 44 -14.03 10.23 -1.32
C ARG A 44 -14.91 9.67 -0.20
N LYS A 45 -16.21 9.55 -0.46
CA LYS A 45 -17.18 9.08 0.53
C LYS A 45 -16.93 7.60 0.88
N SER A 46 -16.81 6.73 -0.10
CA SER A 46 -16.58 5.30 0.14
C SER A 46 -15.25 5.07 0.86
N PHE A 47 -14.20 5.78 0.45
CA PHE A 47 -12.86 5.64 1.02
C PHE A 47 -12.80 6.11 2.48
N GLN A 48 -13.53 7.18 2.83
CA GLN A 48 -13.70 7.62 4.22
C GLN A 48 -14.54 6.64 5.05
N GLU A 49 -15.60 6.08 4.48
CA GLU A 49 -16.46 5.09 5.17
C GLU A 49 -15.69 3.78 5.44
N GLU A 50 -14.83 3.37 4.52
CA GLU A 50 -14.10 2.10 4.58
C GLU A 50 -12.82 2.19 5.45
N HIS A 51 -12.06 3.27 5.34
CA HIS A 51 -10.75 3.39 6.01
C HIS A 51 -10.71 4.43 7.15
N GLY A 52 -11.76 5.23 7.31
CA GLY A 52 -11.87 6.21 8.39
C GLY A 52 -11.04 7.48 8.14
N ASN A 53 -9.90 7.61 8.82
CA ASN A 53 -9.04 8.80 8.72
C ASN A 53 -8.31 8.83 7.38
N VAL A 54 -8.75 9.73 6.50
CA VAL A 54 -8.23 9.89 5.15
C VAL A 54 -7.53 11.24 5.03
N GLU A 55 -6.28 11.20 4.58
CA GLU A 55 -5.51 12.36 4.17
C GLU A 55 -5.64 12.57 2.65
N VAL A 56 -5.56 13.83 2.21
CA VAL A 56 -5.55 14.16 0.77
C VAL A 56 -4.21 14.77 0.45
N THR A 57 -3.48 14.16 -0.48
CA THR A 57 -2.20 14.70 -0.92
C THR A 57 -2.42 15.81 -1.93
N PRO A 58 -1.99 17.06 -1.66
CA PRO A 58 -2.26 18.19 -2.56
C PRO A 58 -1.52 18.11 -3.91
N THR A 59 -0.49 17.27 -4.03
CA THR A 59 0.30 17.12 -5.26
C THR A 59 -0.30 16.14 -6.26
N THR A 60 -1.09 15.17 -5.80
CA THR A 60 -1.66 14.09 -6.63
C THR A 60 -3.19 14.05 -6.59
N GLU A 61 -3.82 14.78 -5.65
CA GLU A 61 -5.24 14.70 -5.33
C GLU A 61 -5.70 13.29 -4.94
N ASN A 62 -4.77 12.40 -4.60
CA ASN A 62 -5.07 11.07 -4.10
C ASN A 62 -5.57 11.16 -2.65
N PHE A 63 -6.48 10.26 -2.32
CA PHE A 63 -6.89 9.94 -0.96
C PHE A 63 -5.97 8.86 -0.42
N ILE A 64 -5.49 9.05 0.81
CA ILE A 64 -4.57 8.11 1.46
C ILE A 64 -5.12 7.77 2.83
N ALA A 65 -5.11 6.49 3.17
CA ALA A 65 -5.37 6.03 4.52
C ALA A 65 -4.29 5.03 4.95
N GLY A 66 -3.83 5.15 6.19
CA GLY A 66 -2.91 4.21 6.82
C GLY A 66 -3.63 3.35 7.84
N SER A 67 -3.26 2.07 7.94
CA SER A 67 -3.74 1.17 8.98
C SER A 67 -2.66 0.19 9.38
N GLU A 68 -2.77 -0.36 10.59
CA GLU A 68 -1.82 -1.34 11.10
C GLU A 68 -2.56 -2.48 11.77
N LYS A 69 -2.01 -3.70 11.65
CA LYS A 69 -2.62 -4.90 12.19
C LYS A 69 -1.57 -5.88 12.67
N ALA A 70 -1.62 -6.21 13.97
CA ALA A 70 -0.95 -7.39 14.50
C ALA A 70 -1.72 -8.66 14.09
N SER A 71 -0.99 -9.71 13.69
CA SER A 71 -1.59 -10.98 13.28
C SER A 71 -0.67 -12.17 13.57
N THR A 72 -1.16 -13.37 13.27
CA THR A 72 -0.41 -14.62 13.37
C THR A 72 -0.60 -15.40 12.08
N GLN A 73 0.49 -15.77 11.42
CA GLN A 73 0.50 -16.59 10.22
C GLN A 73 1.38 -17.81 10.46
N ASP A 74 0.81 -19.00 10.30
CA ASP A 74 1.50 -20.29 10.51
C ASP A 74 2.22 -20.38 11.87
N GLY A 75 1.60 -19.85 12.92
CA GLY A 75 2.15 -19.80 14.29
C GLY A 75 3.19 -18.69 14.52
N THR A 76 3.57 -17.94 13.48
CA THR A 76 4.51 -16.82 13.56
C THR A 76 3.75 -15.51 13.77
N ARG A 77 4.14 -14.73 14.79
CA ARG A 77 3.56 -13.41 15.04
C ARG A 77 4.13 -12.40 14.04
N ILE A 78 3.23 -11.70 13.37
CA ILE A 78 3.57 -10.69 12.36
C ILE A 78 2.84 -9.39 12.66
N HIS A 79 3.36 -8.31 12.09
CA HIS A 79 2.73 -7.01 12.06
C HIS A 79 2.64 -6.55 10.61
N ILE A 80 1.49 -6.01 10.23
CA ILE A 80 1.22 -5.61 8.86
C ILE A 80 0.86 -4.14 8.85
N TYR A 81 1.64 -3.36 8.12
CA TYR A 81 1.33 -1.98 7.78
C TYR A 81 0.55 -1.97 6.48
N TYR A 82 -0.53 -1.21 6.42
CA TYR A 82 -1.35 -1.01 5.23
C TYR A 82 -1.36 0.46 4.85
N TRP A 83 -1.28 0.71 3.55
CA TRP A 83 -1.61 1.99 2.97
C TRP A 83 -2.59 1.79 1.82
N PHE A 84 -3.68 2.52 1.87
CA PHE A 84 -4.69 2.57 0.84
C PHE A 84 -4.49 3.88 0.09
N VAL A 85 -4.44 3.85 -1.24
CA VAL A 85 -4.36 5.04 -2.07
C VAL A 85 -5.47 5.00 -3.10
N GLY A 86 -6.41 5.92 -3.01
CA GLY A 86 -7.52 6.07 -3.95
C GLY A 86 -7.35 7.31 -4.83
N GLY A 87 -7.63 7.20 -6.12
CA GLY A 87 -7.62 8.34 -7.04
C GLY A 87 -8.57 8.18 -8.23
N SER A 88 -9.00 9.29 -8.81
CA SER A 88 -9.77 9.30 -10.06
C SER A 88 -8.85 9.61 -11.24
N VAL A 89 -8.86 8.75 -12.27
CA VAL A 89 -7.98 8.90 -13.45
C VAL A 89 -8.69 9.46 -14.68
N ALA A 90 -10.01 9.29 -14.74
CA ALA A 90 -10.90 9.78 -15.78
C ALA A 90 -12.28 10.05 -15.13
N PRO A 91 -13.21 10.76 -15.80
CA PRO A 91 -14.47 11.20 -15.19
C PRO A 91 -15.23 10.10 -14.43
N ASP A 92 -15.10 8.86 -14.92
CA ASP A 92 -15.84 7.70 -14.43
C ASP A 92 -14.93 6.51 -14.08
N VAL A 93 -13.62 6.73 -13.90
CA VAL A 93 -12.66 5.67 -13.56
C VAL A 93 -11.96 6.01 -12.26
N ILE A 94 -12.07 5.07 -11.31
CA ILE A 94 -11.47 5.12 -9.99
C ILE A 94 -10.43 4.01 -9.91
N ARG A 95 -9.29 4.31 -9.31
CA ARG A 95 -8.29 3.31 -8.96
C ARG A 95 -8.00 3.37 -7.48
N GLU A 96 -7.82 2.20 -6.91
CA GLU A 96 -7.35 2.03 -5.55
C GLU A 96 -6.13 1.11 -5.58
N ALA A 97 -5.04 1.53 -4.96
CA ALA A 97 -3.88 0.71 -4.71
C ALA A 97 -3.81 0.40 -3.21
N VAL A 98 -3.76 -0.89 -2.89
CA VAL A 98 -3.57 -1.37 -1.53
C VAL A 98 -2.13 -1.83 -1.41
N PHE A 99 -1.37 -1.12 -0.61
CA PHE A 99 -0.01 -1.46 -0.25
C PHE A 99 -0.01 -2.14 1.12
N SER A 100 0.76 -3.21 1.27
CA SER A 100 1.04 -3.76 2.58
C SER A 100 2.51 -4.05 2.76
N TYR A 101 2.99 -3.88 4.00
CA TYR A 101 4.34 -4.25 4.41
C TYR A 101 4.24 -5.13 5.65
N THR A 102 4.66 -6.38 5.52
CA THR A 102 4.60 -7.38 6.58
C THR A 102 5.96 -7.59 7.20
N VAL A 103 6.02 -7.47 8.52
CA VAL A 103 7.22 -7.74 9.31
C VAL A 103 6.94 -8.73 10.45
N LEU A 104 7.99 -9.34 10.98
CA LEU A 104 7.90 -10.09 12.23
C LEU A 104 7.55 -9.16 13.39
N ALA A 105 6.68 -9.60 14.30
CA ALA A 105 6.23 -8.76 15.42
C ALA A 105 7.38 -8.28 16.31
N ASP A 106 8.42 -9.11 16.49
CA ASP A 106 9.57 -8.78 17.34
C ASP A 106 10.53 -7.76 16.67
N LEU A 107 10.29 -7.39 15.40
CA LEU A 107 11.07 -6.42 14.64
C LEU A 107 10.32 -5.08 14.41
N VAL A 108 9.11 -4.92 14.96
CA VAL A 108 8.31 -3.71 14.79
C VAL A 108 9.07 -2.47 15.26
N ASP A 109 9.72 -2.55 16.42
CA ASP A 109 10.46 -1.42 17.00
C ASP A 109 11.92 -1.33 16.53
N ASP A 110 12.34 -2.20 15.62
CA ASP A 110 13.69 -2.15 15.06
C ASP A 110 13.88 -0.89 14.20
N SER A 111 15.05 -0.26 14.31
CA SER A 111 15.34 0.99 13.62
C SER A 111 15.29 0.88 12.09
N GLU A 112 15.67 -0.28 11.55
CA GLU A 112 15.62 -0.56 10.12
C GLU A 112 14.16 -0.65 9.66
N THR A 113 13.34 -1.43 10.37
CA THR A 113 11.89 -1.53 10.11
C THR A 113 11.21 -0.17 10.13
N GLN A 114 11.50 0.66 11.14
CA GLN A 114 10.91 2.00 11.24
C GLN A 114 11.34 2.92 10.11
N SER A 115 12.60 2.80 9.67
CA SER A 115 13.11 3.52 8.51
C SER A 115 12.38 3.08 7.24
N ASP A 116 12.21 1.77 7.03
CA ASP A 116 11.51 1.21 5.88
C ASP A 116 10.06 1.64 5.83
N VAL A 117 9.31 1.49 6.93
CA VAL A 117 7.90 1.90 7.03
C VAL A 117 7.74 3.37 6.66
N LYS A 118 8.65 4.23 7.13
CA LYS A 118 8.64 5.65 6.81
C LYS A 118 8.92 5.92 5.32
N ILE A 119 9.93 5.28 4.75
CA ILE A 119 10.30 5.44 3.33
C ILE A 119 9.15 4.93 2.44
N ILE A 120 8.61 3.76 2.75
CA ILE A 120 7.47 3.18 2.02
C ILE A 120 6.27 4.12 2.11
N GLY A 121 5.93 4.63 3.30
CA GLY A 121 4.83 5.57 3.46
C GLY A 121 4.99 6.84 2.61
N GLN A 122 6.21 7.38 2.52
CA GLN A 122 6.51 8.53 1.65
C GLN A 122 6.36 8.18 0.16
N LEU A 123 6.89 7.02 -0.26
CA LEU A 123 6.79 6.56 -1.65
C LEU A 123 5.34 6.31 -2.08
N VAL A 124 4.53 5.75 -1.18
CA VAL A 124 3.10 5.54 -1.38
C VAL A 124 2.37 6.88 -1.52
N ALA A 125 2.73 7.88 -0.71
CA ALA A 125 2.09 9.20 -0.77
C ALA A 125 2.33 9.94 -2.09
N ASP A 126 3.46 9.67 -2.74
CA ASP A 126 3.82 10.23 -4.04
C ASP A 126 3.35 9.37 -5.23
N ALA A 127 2.66 8.25 -4.99
CA ALA A 127 2.19 7.37 -6.06
C ALA A 127 1.22 8.11 -7.00
N ARG A 128 1.32 7.83 -8.30
CA ARG A 128 0.46 8.44 -9.34
C ARG A 128 -0.24 7.38 -10.15
N PHE A 129 -1.55 7.56 -10.31
CA PHE A 129 -2.30 6.76 -11.26
C PHE A 129 -2.21 7.38 -12.65
N ASN A 130 -1.63 6.65 -13.61
CA ASN A 130 -1.60 7.07 -15.00
C ASN A 130 -2.93 6.79 -15.68
N ARG A 131 -3.36 7.69 -16.57
CA ARG A 131 -4.52 7.44 -17.45
C ARG A 131 -4.25 6.19 -18.29
N PRO A 132 -5.23 5.27 -18.41
CA PRO A 132 -5.14 4.23 -19.42
C PRO A 132 -5.00 4.90 -20.80
N ALA A 133 -4.11 4.37 -21.62
CA ALA A 133 -3.87 4.81 -22.99
C ALA A 133 -5.07 4.51 -23.91
#